data_AF-A0A2L1C9D9-F1
#
_entry.id   AF-A0A2L1C9D9-F1
#
_cell.length_a   1.000
_cell.length_b   1.000
_cell.length_c   1.000
_cell.angle_alpha   90.00
_cell.angle_beta   90.00
_cell.angle_gamma   90.00
#
_symmetry.space_group_name_H-M   'P 1'
#
loop_
_entity.id
_entity.type
_entity.pdbx_description
1 polymer ?
#
loop_
_entity_poly.entity_id
_entity_poly.type
_entity_poly.pdbx_seq_one_letter_code
_entity_poly.pdbx_strand_id
1 'polypeptide(L)'
;MNNERYALQKFKRKKIFLDNKNPSDNLKIAVPVFENKICEHFGKTALFLIFELDENYEVINISRVQNTPCDGNGGGSPIENLLLENPDIIIYNTMGEKRIETLKDRVKLYQTKTQDIKSALKEFLDEILIINK
;
A
#
# COMPACT_ATOMS: atom_id res chain seq x y z
N MET A 1 0.20 -23.73 -19.56
CA MET A 1 -0.32 -24.19 -18.25
C MET A 1 0.57 -23.60 -17.16
N ASN A 2 0.10 -22.58 -16.41
CA ASN A 2 0.68 -22.16 -15.11
C ASN A 2 -0.06 -20.96 -14.47
N ASN A 3 -0.83 -20.17 -15.23
CA ASN A 3 -1.44 -18.93 -14.71
C ASN A 3 -2.51 -19.15 -13.63
N GLU A 4 -3.34 -20.19 -13.73
CA GLU A 4 -4.45 -20.39 -12.78
C GLU A 4 -3.99 -20.87 -11.40
N ARG A 5 -3.02 -21.79 -11.35
CA ARG A 5 -2.43 -22.24 -10.06
C ARG A 5 -1.66 -21.11 -9.38
N TYR A 6 -0.99 -20.25 -10.15
CA TYR A 6 -0.31 -19.07 -9.63
C TYR A 6 -1.30 -18.04 -9.10
N ALA A 7 -2.38 -17.77 -9.84
CA ALA A 7 -3.45 -16.87 -9.44
C ALA A 7 -4.15 -17.38 -8.16
N LEU A 8 -4.47 -18.68 -8.08
CA LEU A 8 -5.09 -19.32 -6.92
C LEU A 8 -4.16 -19.36 -5.69
N GLN A 9 -2.87 -19.63 -5.86
CA GLN A 9 -1.90 -19.53 -4.75
C GLN A 9 -1.73 -18.09 -4.28
N LYS A 10 -1.66 -17.13 -5.22
CA LYS A 10 -1.62 -15.70 -4.89
C LYS A 10 -2.90 -15.28 -4.17
N PHE A 11 -4.07 -15.77 -4.58
CA PHE A 11 -5.37 -15.55 -3.92
C PHE A 11 -5.40 -16.11 -2.49
N LYS A 12 -5.00 -17.38 -2.30
CA LYS A 12 -4.92 -17.99 -0.98
C LYS A 12 -3.99 -17.22 -0.05
N ARG A 13 -2.81 -16.80 -0.53
CA ARG A 13 -1.87 -15.98 0.25
C ARG A 13 -2.41 -14.56 0.55
N LYS A 14 -3.12 -13.94 -0.39
CA LYS A 14 -3.78 -12.61 -0.23
C LYS A 14 -4.87 -12.64 0.84
N LYS A 15 -5.62 -13.75 0.94
CA LYS A 15 -6.71 -13.97 1.89
C LYS A 15 -6.20 -14.25 3.31
N ILE A 16 -5.22 -15.16 3.44
CA ILE A 16 -4.63 -15.56 4.74
C ILE A 16 -4.03 -14.38 5.52
N PHE A 17 -3.48 -13.35 4.87
CA PHE A 17 -2.86 -12.22 5.58
C PHE A 17 -3.87 -11.22 6.16
N LEU A 18 -4.98 -10.95 5.45
CA LEU A 18 -6.06 -10.12 5.99
C LEU A 18 -6.78 -10.85 7.14
N ASP A 19 -6.87 -12.18 7.07
CA ASP A 19 -7.50 -13.03 8.10
C ASP A 19 -6.66 -13.17 9.39
N ASN A 20 -5.35 -12.83 9.38
CA ASN A 20 -4.47 -12.90 10.57
C ASN A 20 -4.49 -11.62 11.43
N LYS A 21 -5.22 -10.60 10.99
CA LYS A 21 -5.41 -9.37 11.74
C LYS A 21 -6.60 -9.54 12.68
N ASN A 22 -6.52 -9.02 13.90
CA ASN A 22 -7.68 -9.06 14.78
C ASN A 22 -8.84 -8.34 14.08
N PRO A 23 -10.07 -8.87 14.12
CA PRO A 23 -11.24 -8.23 13.48
C PRO A 23 -11.49 -6.79 13.95
N SER A 24 -10.93 -6.42 15.10
CA SER A 24 -11.00 -5.10 15.71
C SER A 24 -9.95 -4.09 15.22
N ASP A 25 -8.95 -4.53 14.43
CA ASP A 25 -7.86 -3.65 14.03
C ASP A 25 -8.16 -3.02 12.66
N ASN A 26 -8.24 -1.70 12.64
CA ASN A 26 -8.50 -0.90 11.44
C ASN A 26 -7.46 -1.15 10.34
N LEU A 27 -7.90 -1.28 9.09
CA LEU A 27 -7.05 -1.45 7.92
C LEU A 27 -6.31 -0.14 7.59
N LYS A 28 -4.98 -0.18 7.54
CA LYS A 28 -4.13 0.97 7.24
C LYS A 28 -3.57 0.90 5.82
N ILE A 29 -3.90 1.90 5.02
CA ILE A 29 -3.43 2.04 3.64
C ILE A 29 -2.54 3.27 3.54
N ALA A 30 -1.29 3.06 3.17
CA ALA A 30 -0.35 4.13 2.91
C ALA A 30 -0.28 4.49 1.42
N VAL A 31 -0.27 5.79 1.14
CA VAL A 31 -0.17 6.34 -0.21
C VAL A 31 0.98 7.36 -0.27
N PRO A 32 2.02 7.14 -1.09
CA PRO A 32 3.06 8.14 -1.33
C PRO A 32 2.43 9.29 -2.12
N VAL A 33 2.57 10.52 -1.64
CA VAL A 33 1.96 11.68 -2.29
C VAL A 33 2.95 12.77 -2.64
N PHE A 34 2.67 13.45 -3.75
CA PHE A 34 3.32 14.66 -4.21
C PHE A 34 2.25 15.56 -4.84
N GLU A 35 2.15 16.82 -4.40
CA GLU A 35 1.14 17.78 -4.91
C GLU A 35 -0.29 17.22 -4.95
N ASN A 36 -0.73 16.58 -3.86
CA ASN A 36 -2.06 15.95 -3.71
C ASN A 36 -2.36 14.80 -4.70
N LYS A 37 -1.35 14.25 -5.36
CA LYS A 37 -1.44 13.08 -6.24
C LYS A 37 -0.56 11.97 -5.73
N ILE A 38 -0.79 10.75 -6.19
CA ILE A 38 0.14 9.64 -5.94
C ILE A 38 1.48 9.99 -6.57
N CYS A 39 2.54 9.91 -5.77
CA CYS A 39 3.89 10.17 -6.24
C CYS A 39 4.27 9.10 -7.28
N GLU A 40 4.70 9.56 -8.46
CA GLU A 40 5.09 8.68 -9.55
C GLU A 40 6.29 7.81 -9.15
N HIS A 41 7.27 8.39 -8.47
CA HIS A 41 8.46 7.71 -8.00
C HIS A 41 8.47 7.60 -6.48
N PHE A 42 8.23 6.39 -5.95
CA PHE A 42 8.21 6.13 -4.51
C PHE A 42 9.44 6.67 -3.77
N GLY A 43 10.64 6.56 -4.35
CA GLY A 43 11.89 7.04 -3.74
C GLY A 43 11.97 8.57 -3.57
N LYS A 44 11.19 9.35 -4.32
CA LYS A 44 11.14 10.83 -4.25
C LYS A 44 10.02 11.35 -3.35
N THR A 45 9.26 10.45 -2.73
CA THR A 45 8.10 10.81 -1.91
C THR A 45 8.55 11.56 -0.67
N ALA A 46 8.01 12.76 -0.44
CA ALA A 46 8.27 13.56 0.76
C ALA A 46 7.16 13.42 1.82
N LEU A 47 6.05 12.78 1.46
CA LEU A 47 4.86 12.68 2.31
C LEU A 47 4.10 11.40 1.99
N PHE A 48 3.68 10.69 3.03
CA PHE A 48 2.70 9.63 2.94
C PHE A 48 1.37 10.09 3.55
N LEU A 49 0.26 9.75 2.89
CA LEU A 49 -1.05 9.73 3.52
C LEU A 49 -1.32 8.33 4.05
N ILE A 50 -1.77 8.22 5.29
CA ILE A 50 -2.23 6.96 5.88
C ILE A 50 -3.74 7.05 6.04
N PHE A 51 -4.46 6.17 5.37
CA PHE A 51 -5.91 6.00 5.51
C PHE A 51 -6.16 4.85 6.46
N GLU A 52 -6.93 5.09 7.52
CA GLU A 52 -7.43 4.03 8.39
C GLU A 52 -8.88 3.75 8.03
N LEU A 53 -9.17 2.50 7.74
CA LEU A 53 -10.49 2.01 7.35
C LEU A 53 -11.02 1.06 8.43
N ASP A 54 -12.31 1.14 8.71
CA ASP A 54 -13.01 0.22 9.61
C ASP A 54 -13.30 -1.15 8.96
N GLU A 55 -14.02 -2.02 9.67
CA GLU A 55 -14.46 -3.32 9.18
C GLU A 55 -15.42 -3.25 7.97
N ASN A 56 -16.07 -2.11 7.76
CA ASN A 56 -16.97 -1.84 6.64
C ASN A 56 -16.23 -1.22 5.44
N TYR A 57 -14.90 -1.09 5.53
CA TYR A 57 -14.04 -0.40 4.55
C TYR A 57 -14.34 1.09 4.41
N GLU A 58 -14.93 1.73 5.42
CA GLU A 58 -15.15 3.16 5.48
C GLU A 58 -13.92 3.86 6.07
N VAL A 59 -13.52 4.99 5.48
CA VAL A 59 -12.39 5.78 5.97
C VAL A 59 -12.79 6.51 7.25
N ILE A 60 -12.20 6.11 8.37
CA ILE A 60 -12.44 6.69 9.70
C ILE A 60 -11.36 7.69 10.12
N ASN A 61 -10.17 7.62 9.51
CA ASN A 61 -9.08 8.55 9.80
C ASN A 61 -8.13 8.73 8.59
N ILE A 62 -7.53 9.92 8.50
CA ILE A 62 -6.49 10.24 7.51
C ILE A 62 -5.36 10.97 8.23
N SER A 63 -4.19 10.33 8.32
CA SER A 63 -2.99 10.93 8.89
C SER A 63 -1.92 11.21 7.82
N ARG A 64 -0.93 12.02 8.20
CA ARG A 64 0.16 12.45 7.33
C ARG A 64 1.49 12.07 7.97
N VAL A 65 2.31 11.33 7.25
CA VAL A 65 3.67 10.99 7.68
C VAL A 65 4.68 11.64 6.76
N GLN A 66 5.47 12.55 7.32
CA GLN A 66 6.54 13.18 6.59
C GLN A 66 7.64 12.18 6.28
N ASN A 67 8.24 12.38 5.12
CA ASN A 67 9.25 11.51 4.58
C ASN A 67 10.45 12.31 4.07
N THR A 68 11.65 11.77 4.21
CA THR A 68 12.84 12.36 3.60
C THR A 68 13.08 11.70 2.24
N PRO A 69 12.90 12.41 1.11
CA PRO A 69 13.14 11.84 -0.21
C PRO A 69 14.57 11.34 -0.37
N CYS A 70 14.77 10.31 -1.17
CA CYS A 70 16.11 9.87 -1.56
C CYS A 70 16.74 10.92 -2.48
N ASP A 71 17.96 11.35 -2.16
CA ASP A 71 18.75 12.34 -2.88
C ASP A 71 19.49 11.76 -4.11
N GLY A 72 19.26 10.49 -4.44
CA GLY A 72 19.90 9.81 -5.57
C GLY A 72 21.18 9.05 -5.23
N ASN A 73 21.70 9.17 -4.00
CA ASN A 73 22.89 8.42 -3.55
C ASN A 73 22.55 7.10 -2.84
N GLY A 74 21.30 6.65 -2.90
CA GLY A 74 20.83 5.46 -2.21
C GLY A 74 20.73 5.61 -0.68
N GLY A 75 20.98 6.82 -0.15
CA GLY A 75 21.11 7.11 1.28
C GLY A 75 19.84 7.52 2.02
N GLY A 76 18.72 7.76 1.34
CA GLY A 76 17.45 7.93 2.05
C GLY A 76 16.93 6.58 2.53
N SER A 77 16.85 6.33 3.84
CA SER A 77 15.99 5.28 4.43
C SER A 77 14.74 5.92 5.01
N PRO A 78 13.65 6.05 4.22
CA PRO A 78 12.46 6.76 4.65
C PRO A 78 11.29 5.77 4.86
N ILE A 79 11.57 4.47 4.71
CA ILE A 79 10.59 3.41 4.90
C ILE A 79 10.35 3.17 6.38
N GLU A 80 11.32 3.44 7.25
CA GLU A 80 11.20 3.15 8.68
C GLU A 80 10.06 3.94 9.32
N ASN A 81 9.95 5.25 9.07
CA ASN A 81 8.83 6.06 9.55
C ASN A 81 7.48 5.56 9.02
N LEU A 82 7.43 5.17 7.75
CA LEU A 82 6.23 4.55 7.19
C LEU A 82 5.91 3.21 7.87
N LEU A 83 6.91 2.38 8.16
CA LEU A 83 6.72 1.09 8.82
C LEU A 83 6.33 1.21 10.30
N LEU A 84 6.70 2.31 10.97
CA LEU A 84 6.24 2.60 12.34
C LEU A 84 4.71 2.78 12.42
N GLU A 85 4.09 3.27 11.34
CA GLU A 85 2.62 3.36 11.25
C GLU A 85 1.94 2.00 11.08
N ASN A 86 2.74 0.95 10.84
CA ASN A 86 2.32 -0.42 10.57
C ASN A 86 1.22 -0.49 9.48
N PRO A 87 1.48 0.05 8.26
CA PRO A 87 0.54 -0.04 7.16
C PRO A 87 0.36 -1.51 6.77
N ASP A 88 -0.87 -1.89 6.43
CA ASP A 88 -1.15 -3.21 5.87
C ASP A 88 -0.93 -3.22 4.36
N ILE A 89 -1.19 -2.08 3.71
CA ILE A 89 -1.07 -1.90 2.26
C ILE A 89 -0.33 -0.60 1.94
N ILE A 90 0.51 -0.66 0.91
CA ILE A 90 1.02 0.54 0.21
C ILE A 90 0.46 0.53 -1.21
N ILE A 91 -0.28 1.58 -1.56
CA ILE A 91 -0.69 1.86 -2.94
C ILE A 91 0.38 2.73 -3.59
N TYR A 92 0.99 2.29 -4.69
CA TYR A 92 2.08 3.02 -5.34
C TYR A 92 1.96 2.99 -6.87
N ASN A 93 2.60 3.94 -7.55
CA ASN A 93 2.67 3.94 -9.02
C ASN A 93 3.95 3.23 -9.52
N THR A 94 5.13 3.81 -9.27
CA THR A 94 6.42 3.19 -9.59
C THR A 94 7.32 3.09 -8.35
N MET A 95 7.89 1.90 -8.14
CA MET A 95 8.81 1.59 -7.04
C MET A 95 9.97 0.76 -7.58
N GLY A 96 11.20 1.07 -7.15
CA GLY A 96 12.39 0.32 -7.56
C GLY A 96 12.43 -1.08 -6.92
N GLU A 97 13.00 -2.06 -7.64
CA GLU A 97 13.01 -3.48 -7.26
C GLU A 97 13.55 -3.72 -5.85
N LYS A 98 14.68 -3.09 -5.48
CA LYS A 98 15.25 -3.20 -4.13
C LYS A 98 14.26 -2.84 -3.02
N ARG A 99 13.41 -1.82 -3.25
CA ARG A 99 12.39 -1.38 -2.28
C ARG A 99 11.22 -2.35 -2.24
N ILE A 100 10.80 -2.87 -3.39
CA ILE A 100 9.79 -3.94 -3.47
C ILE A 100 10.26 -5.15 -2.67
N GLU A 101 11.50 -5.60 -2.86
CA GLU A 101 12.07 -6.74 -2.13
C GLU A 101 12.14 -6.52 -0.62
N THR A 102 12.43 -5.28 -0.19
CA THR A 102 12.48 -4.93 1.23
C THR A 102 11.09 -4.90 1.87
N LEU A 103 10.06 -4.48 1.13
CA LEU A 103 8.71 -4.25 1.64
C LEU A 103 7.77 -5.45 1.51
N LYS A 104 7.94 -6.28 0.46
CA LYS A 104 6.98 -7.34 0.10
C LYS A 104 6.69 -8.36 1.23
N ASP A 105 7.64 -8.55 2.14
CA ASP A 105 7.51 -9.48 3.26
C ASP A 105 6.91 -8.84 4.52
N ARG A 106 6.72 -7.51 4.52
CA ARG A 106 6.22 -6.72 5.65
C ARG A 106 4.87 -6.07 5.39
N VAL A 107 4.62 -5.67 4.14
CA VAL A 107 3.42 -4.94 3.74
C VAL A 107 2.95 -5.40 2.36
N LYS A 108 1.65 -5.32 2.12
CA LYS A 108 1.08 -5.63 0.81
C LYS A 108 1.31 -4.47 -0.15
N LEU A 109 1.92 -4.78 -1.29
CA LEU A 109 2.19 -3.80 -2.33
C LEU A 109 1.08 -3.85 -3.39
N TYR A 110 0.39 -2.72 -3.60
CA TYR A 110 -0.62 -2.55 -4.64
C TYR A 110 -0.15 -1.51 -5.66
N GLN A 111 0.14 -1.96 -6.87
CA GLN A 111 0.56 -1.07 -7.95
C GLN A 111 -0.67 -0.55 -8.70
N THR A 112 -0.76 0.77 -8.89
CA THR A 112 -1.78 1.42 -9.72
C THR A 112 -1.15 2.23 -10.85
N LYS A 113 -1.90 2.46 -11.93
CA LYS A 113 -1.51 3.35 -13.03
C LYS A 113 -2.04 4.78 -12.85
N THR A 114 -3.06 4.97 -12.02
CA THR A 114 -3.61 6.31 -11.78
C THR A 114 -2.72 7.10 -10.83
N GLN A 115 -2.77 8.43 -10.94
CA GLN A 115 -2.19 9.36 -9.98
C GLN A 115 -3.24 9.97 -9.06
N ASP A 116 -4.54 9.73 -9.33
CA ASP A 116 -5.63 10.18 -8.46
C ASP A 116 -5.80 9.21 -7.27
N ILE A 117 -5.71 9.76 -6.07
CA ILE A 117 -5.73 8.99 -4.82
C ILE A 117 -7.10 8.32 -4.61
N LYS A 118 -8.20 9.02 -4.95
CA LYS A 118 -9.56 8.49 -4.74
C LYS A 118 -9.85 7.35 -5.71
N SER A 119 -9.47 7.51 -6.97
CA SER A 119 -9.57 6.44 -7.97
C SER A 119 -8.76 5.23 -7.56
N ALA A 120 -7.52 5.40 -7.09
CA ALA A 120 -6.68 4.28 -6.68
C ALA A 120 -7.24 3.52 -5.46
N LEU A 121 -7.76 4.25 -4.46
CA LEU A 121 -8.43 3.65 -3.30
C LEU A 121 -9.67 2.88 -3.74
N LYS A 122 -10.48 3.45 -4.65
CA LYS A 122 -11.67 2.78 -5.18
C LYS A 122 -11.31 1.51 -5.95
N GLU A 123 -10.34 1.57 -6.87
CA GLU A 123 -9.85 0.40 -7.62
C GLU A 123 -9.40 -0.72 -6.67
N PHE A 124 -8.67 -0.36 -5.62
CA PHE A 124 -8.19 -1.29 -4.61
C PHE A 124 -9.33 -1.95 -3.80
N LEU A 125 -10.31 -1.15 -3.36
CA LEU A 125 -11.45 -1.64 -2.59
C LEU A 125 -12.38 -2.50 -3.43
N ASP A 126 -12.65 -2.10 -4.67
CA ASP A 126 -13.46 -2.89 -5.61
C ASP A 126 -12.82 -4.26 -5.86
N GLU A 127 -11.49 -4.32 -6.02
CA GLU A 127 -10.77 -5.60 -6.11
C GLU A 127 -10.96 -6.48 -4.87
N ILE A 128 -10.87 -5.92 -3.65
CA ILE A 128 -11.06 -6.69 -2.41
C ILE A 128 -12.49 -7.18 -2.27
N LEU A 129 -13.48 -6.34 -2.55
CA LEU A 129 -14.88 -6.67 -2.38
C LEU A 129 -15.36 -7.69 -3.41
N ILE A 130 -14.84 -7.66 -4.64
CA ILE A 130 -15.10 -8.69 -5.66
C ILE A 130 -14.50 -10.04 -5.25
N ILE A 131 -13.34 -10.04 -4.58
CA ILE A 131 -12.67 -11.26 -4.09
C ILE A 131 -13.49 -11.97 -2.98
N ASN A 132 -14.35 -11.25 -2.27
CA ASN A 132 -15.11 -11.75 -1.13
C ASN A 132 -16.60 -12.06 -1.45
N LYS A 133 -17.02 -11.92 -2.72
CA LYS A 133 -18.31 -12.42 -3.22
C LYS A 133 -18.13 -13.78 -3.88
#